data_AF-G7VIF0-F1
#
_entry.id   AF-G7VIF0-F1
#
_cell.length_a   1.000
_cell.length_b   1.000
_cell.length_c   1.000
_cell.angle_alpha   90.00
_cell.angle_beta   90.00
_cell.angle_gamma   90.00
#
_symmetry.space_group_name_H-M   'P 1'
#
loop_
_entity.id
_entity.type
_entity.pdbx_description
1 polymer ?
#
loop_
_entity_poly.entity_id
_entity_poly.type
_entity_poly.pdbx_seq_one_letter_code
_entity_poly.pdbx_strand_id
1 'polypeptide(L)'
;MKDMQTNRSFLKRVWDEVLAKIDVEIGREGSQKLRRLLDLPHTIFRETWGSAKAVVIGFEDSDYWEDMGDIIVKVYEDGGKLRVEVACTGDYPKTTYYCGNKVLEYEGYTKDDVEKRAKKVGVVIFYAGGCQ
;
A
#
# COMPACT_ATOMS: atom_id res chain seq x y z
N MET A 1 23.76 -6.46 -17.59
CA MET A 1 24.26 -5.36 -16.71
C MET A 1 23.39 -4.11 -16.72
N LYS A 2 22.82 -3.66 -17.86
CA LYS A 2 21.92 -2.49 -17.93
C LYS A 2 20.57 -2.65 -17.18
N ASP A 3 20.04 -3.87 -17.10
CA ASP A 3 18.75 -4.12 -16.44
C ASP A 3 18.81 -3.97 -14.92
N MET A 4 19.97 -4.23 -14.31
CA MET A 4 20.14 -4.17 -12.86
C MET A 4 20.25 -2.73 -12.33
N GLN A 5 20.82 -1.80 -13.11
CA GLN A 5 20.85 -0.37 -12.78
C GLN A 5 19.49 0.30 -12.99
N THR A 6 18.80 -0.04 -14.09
CA THR A 6 17.45 0.48 -14.41
C THR A 6 16.41 0.08 -13.36
N ASN A 7 16.54 -1.12 -12.78
CA ASN A 7 15.67 -1.55 -11.68
C ASN A 7 15.95 -0.80 -10.37
N ARG A 8 17.21 -0.44 -10.09
CA ARG A 8 17.55 0.35 -8.89
C ARG A 8 17.04 1.78 -8.98
N SER A 9 17.11 2.43 -10.16
CA SER A 9 16.63 3.80 -10.32
C SER A 9 15.10 3.88 -10.20
N PHE A 10 14.37 2.92 -10.76
CA PHE A 10 12.91 2.85 -10.62
C PHE A 10 12.49 2.67 -9.16
N LEU A 11 13.12 1.76 -8.43
CA LEU A 11 12.81 1.54 -7.00
C LEU A 11 13.12 2.76 -6.15
N LYS A 12 14.25 3.42 -6.40
CA LYS A 12 14.59 4.66 -5.70
C LYS A 12 13.51 5.70 -5.93
N ARG A 13 13.05 5.84 -7.17
CA ARG A 13 11.97 6.75 -7.54
C ARG A 13 10.65 6.40 -6.85
N VAL A 14 10.27 5.12 -6.83
CA VAL A 14 9.09 4.63 -6.10
C VAL A 14 9.20 4.97 -4.60
N TRP A 15 10.37 4.76 -4.01
CA TRP A 15 10.60 5.09 -2.60
C TRP A 15 10.43 6.58 -2.33
N ASP A 16 11.13 7.42 -3.10
CA ASP A 16 11.19 8.87 -2.88
C ASP A 16 9.88 9.59 -3.25
N GLU A 17 9.20 9.15 -4.32
CA GLU A 17 8.01 9.84 -4.84
C GLU A 17 6.70 9.28 -4.31
N VAL A 18 6.69 8.05 -3.80
CA VAL A 18 5.47 7.36 -3.36
C VAL A 18 5.56 6.92 -1.90
N LEU A 19 6.41 5.94 -1.59
CA LEU A 19 6.34 5.26 -0.28
C LEU A 19 6.66 6.19 0.88
N ALA A 20 7.62 7.11 0.71
CA ALA A 20 7.98 8.10 1.73
C ALA A 20 6.86 9.12 2.02
N LYS A 21 5.81 9.17 1.20
CA LYS A 21 4.69 10.10 1.32
C LYS A 21 3.37 9.42 1.65
N ILE A 22 3.35 8.10 1.75
CA ILE A 22 2.17 7.34 2.17
C ILE A 22 2.27 7.07 3.66
N ASP A 23 1.28 7.54 4.39
CA ASP A 23 1.06 7.16 5.80
C ASP A 23 -0.22 6.33 5.88
N VAL A 24 -0.26 5.37 6.81
CA VAL A 24 -1.46 4.58 7.08
C VAL A 24 -1.70 4.52 8.57
N GLU A 25 -2.78 5.12 9.04
CA GLU A 25 -3.23 4.96 10.42
C GLU A 25 -4.09 3.70 10.52
N ILE A 26 -3.76 2.81 11.47
CA ILE A 26 -4.55 1.63 11.78
C ILE A 26 -5.27 1.86 13.12
N GLY A 27 -6.59 1.81 13.10
CA GLY A 27 -7.44 2.00 14.28
C GLY A 27 -7.60 0.69 15.05
N ARG A 28 -6.79 0.47 16.08
CA ARG A 28 -6.95 -0.68 16.99
C ARG A 28 -7.97 -0.35 18.08
N GLU A 29 -8.60 -1.37 18.67
CA GLU A 29 -9.53 -1.18 19.79
C GLU A 29 -8.87 -0.37 20.93
N GLY A 30 -9.60 0.58 21.52
CA GLY A 30 -9.11 1.36 22.67
C GLY A 30 -8.39 2.68 22.33
N SER A 31 -8.70 3.32 21.20
CA SER A 31 -8.23 4.68 20.78
C SER A 31 -6.74 4.81 20.40
N GLN A 32 -6.01 3.70 20.23
CA GLN A 32 -4.63 3.75 19.76
C GLN A 32 -4.56 3.81 18.22
N LYS A 33 -4.01 4.91 17.70
CA LYS A 33 -3.59 5.11 16.30
C LYS A 33 -2.05 5.18 16.25
N LEU A 34 -1.33 4.14 15.84
CA LEU A 34 0.13 4.14 16.05
C LEU A 34 0.97 3.31 15.08
N ARG A 35 0.80 3.41 13.75
CA ARG A 35 1.84 2.90 12.81
C ARG A 35 1.95 3.79 11.58
N ARG A 36 3.15 3.96 11.02
CA ARG A 36 3.35 4.42 9.64
C ARG A 36 3.48 3.21 8.73
N LEU A 37 3.24 3.41 7.44
CA LEU A 37 3.33 2.32 6.46
C LEU A 37 4.70 1.63 6.50
N LEU A 38 5.79 2.42 6.57
CA LEU A 38 7.16 1.90 6.59
C LEU A 38 7.56 1.24 7.92
N ASP A 39 6.80 1.43 8.99
CA ASP A 39 7.06 0.79 10.29
C ASP A 39 6.52 -0.64 10.33
N LEU A 40 5.71 -1.04 9.35
CA LEU A 40 5.16 -2.38 9.25
C LEU A 40 6.18 -3.34 8.62
N PRO A 41 6.19 -4.62 9.06
CA PRO A 41 6.79 -5.69 8.30
C PRO A 41 6.30 -5.64 6.85
N HIS A 42 7.23 -5.68 5.90
CA HIS A 42 6.89 -5.56 4.49
C HIS A 42 7.72 -6.47 3.61
N THR A 43 7.10 -6.93 2.53
CA THR A 43 7.75 -7.72 1.49
C THR A 43 7.63 -6.98 0.17
N ILE A 44 8.78 -6.74 -0.48
CA ILE A 44 8.83 -6.10 -1.79
C ILE A 44 8.77 -7.18 -2.86
N PHE A 45 7.63 -7.28 -3.52
CA PHE A 45 7.43 -8.05 -4.73
C PHE A 45 7.69 -7.16 -5.96
N ARG A 46 8.39 -7.70 -6.96
CA ARG A 46 8.59 -7.00 -8.24
C ARG A 46 7.88 -7.80 -9.31
N GLU A 47 6.92 -7.16 -9.96
CA GLU A 47 6.21 -7.75 -11.08
C GLU A 47 6.37 -6.84 -12.30
N THR A 48 6.83 -7.41 -13.40
CA THR A 48 6.83 -6.73 -14.71
C THR A 48 5.70 -7.32 -15.53
N TRP A 49 4.60 -6.58 -15.66
CA TRP A 49 3.47 -6.96 -16.51
C TRP A 49 3.70 -6.39 -17.91
N GLY A 50 4.24 -7.20 -18.82
CA GLY A 50 4.56 -6.75 -20.18
C GLY A 50 5.60 -5.63 -20.20
N SER A 51 5.31 -4.50 -20.87
CA SER A 51 6.18 -3.32 -20.90
C SER A 51 6.08 -2.42 -19.66
N ALA A 52 5.12 -2.67 -18.76
CA ALA A 52 4.93 -1.89 -17.55
C ALA A 52 5.78 -2.44 -16.39
N LYS A 53 6.55 -1.56 -15.76
CA LYS A 53 7.27 -1.88 -14.52
C LYS A 53 6.35 -1.65 -13.34
N ALA A 54 6.13 -2.68 -12.52
CA ALA A 54 5.39 -2.57 -11.28
C ALA A 54 6.24 -2.97 -10.06
N VAL A 55 6.03 -2.27 -8.96
CA VAL A 55 6.51 -2.65 -7.63
C VAL A 55 5.29 -2.86 -6.76
N VAL A 56 5.17 -4.05 -6.18
CA VAL A 56 4.09 -4.44 -5.29
C VAL A 56 4.69 -4.65 -3.92
N ILE A 57 4.20 -3.93 -2.92
CA ILE A 57 4.70 -4.03 -1.55
C ILE A 57 3.52 -4.40 -0.67
N GLY A 58 3.60 -5.59 -0.09
CA GLY A 58 2.67 -6.04 0.94
C GLY A 58 3.20 -5.64 2.31
N PHE A 59 2.34 -5.07 3.13
CA PHE A 59 2.60 -4.72 4.51
C PHE A 59 1.64 -5.49 5.41
N GLU A 60 2.18 -6.10 6.46
CA GLU A 60 1.41 -6.91 7.40
C GLU A 60 1.27 -6.18 8.74
N ASP A 61 0.05 -6.10 9.27
CA ASP A 61 -0.20 -5.58 10.63
C ASP A 61 -0.21 -6.68 11.70
N SER A 62 -0.13 -7.95 11.28
CA SER A 62 -0.12 -9.11 12.17
C SER A 62 1.05 -10.05 11.86
N ASP A 63 1.57 -10.70 12.89
CA ASP A 63 2.60 -11.74 12.75
C ASP A 63 2.03 -13.09 12.25
N TYR A 64 0.74 -13.14 11.88
CA TYR A 64 -0.04 -14.39 11.79
C TYR A 64 -0.61 -14.74 10.42
N TRP A 65 -0.38 -13.95 9.36
CA TRP A 65 -0.91 -14.25 8.02
C TRP A 65 0.19 -14.25 6.97
N GLU A 66 0.38 -15.40 6.32
CA GLU A 66 1.47 -15.62 5.35
C GLU A 66 1.08 -15.33 3.89
N ASP A 67 -0.20 -15.06 3.59
CA ASP A 67 -0.71 -15.14 2.21
C ASP A 67 -1.35 -13.86 1.64
N MET A 68 -1.68 -12.84 2.44
CA MET A 68 -2.20 -11.56 1.93
C MET A 68 -1.89 -10.38 2.85
N GLY A 69 -1.08 -9.44 2.35
CA GLY A 69 -0.82 -8.14 2.98
C GLY A 69 -2.09 -7.40 3.35
N ASP A 70 -2.18 -7.03 4.63
CA ASP A 70 -3.23 -6.15 5.16
C ASP A 70 -3.31 -4.82 4.41
N ILE A 71 -2.17 -4.35 3.90
CA ILE A 71 -2.06 -3.21 2.99
C ILE A 71 -1.16 -3.60 1.81
N ILE A 72 -1.62 -3.37 0.59
CA ILE A 72 -0.85 -3.62 -0.64
C ILE A 72 -0.70 -2.31 -1.39
N VAL A 73 0.54 -1.91 -1.66
CA VAL A 73 0.85 -0.76 -2.52
C VAL A 73 1.45 -1.25 -3.82
N LYS A 74 0.76 -0.99 -4.93
CA LYS A 74 1.26 -1.25 -6.29
C LYS A 74 1.60 0.05 -6.97
N VAL A 75 2.80 0.16 -7.51
CA VAL A 75 3.27 1.34 -8.21
C VAL A 75 3.69 0.97 -9.62
N TYR A 76 3.04 1.57 -10.60
CA TYR A 76 3.25 1.34 -12.03
C TYR A 76 3.91 2.55 -12.69
N GLU A 77 4.85 2.33 -13.61
CA GLU A 77 5.29 3.36 -14.54
C GLU A 77 4.29 3.47 -15.71
N ASP A 78 3.64 4.62 -15.84
CA ASP A 78 2.64 4.90 -16.88
C ASP A 78 2.89 6.28 -17.50
N GLY A 79 3.30 6.31 -18.77
CA GLY A 79 3.55 7.56 -19.51
C GLY A 79 4.59 8.49 -18.84
N GLY A 80 5.57 7.94 -18.13
CA GLY A 80 6.59 8.70 -17.38
C GLY A 80 6.14 9.19 -15.99
N LYS A 81 4.87 8.96 -15.62
CA LYS A 81 4.32 9.19 -14.28
C LYS A 81 4.27 7.88 -13.50
N LEU A 82 4.15 7.99 -12.18
CA LEU A 82 3.91 6.83 -11.32
C LEU A 82 2.42 6.76 -11.00
N ARG A 83 1.75 5.70 -11.42
CA ARG A 83 0.39 5.37 -11.01
C ARG A 83 0.46 4.48 -9.77
N VAL A 84 -0.23 4.88 -8.72
CA VAL A 84 -0.24 4.22 -7.41
C VAL A 84 -1.62 3.61 -7.19
N GLU A 85 -1.65 2.37 -6.77
CA GLU A 85 -2.83 1.66 -6.27
C GLU A 85 -2.53 1.25 -4.83
N VAL A 86 -3.33 1.71 -3.89
CA VAL A 86 -3.28 1.24 -2.50
C VAL A 86 -4.54 0.45 -2.23
N ALA A 87 -4.37 -0.78 -1.77
CA ALA A 87 -5.44 -1.65 -1.34
C ALA A 87 -5.28 -1.95 0.16
N CYS A 88 -6.40 -1.94 0.89
CA CYS A 88 -6.47 -2.30 2.29
C CYS A 88 -7.51 -3.40 2.50
N THR A 89 -7.19 -4.36 3.37
CA THR A 89 -8.08 -5.46 3.79
C THR A 89 -7.88 -5.73 5.29
N GLY A 90 -8.61 -6.68 5.85
CA GLY A 90 -8.43 -7.16 7.23
C GLY A 90 -9.40 -6.54 8.24
N ASP A 91 -9.21 -6.87 9.51
CA ASP A 91 -10.22 -6.64 10.55
C ASP A 91 -10.30 -5.19 11.01
N TYR A 92 -9.17 -4.49 11.04
CA TYR A 92 -9.10 -3.15 11.61
C TYR A 92 -9.40 -2.05 10.59
N PRO A 93 -10.07 -0.96 11.02
CA PRO A 93 -10.15 0.27 10.27
C PRO A 93 -8.77 0.80 9.90
N LYS A 94 -8.62 1.29 8.67
CA LYS A 94 -7.38 1.87 8.15
C LYS A 94 -7.66 3.18 7.44
N THR A 95 -6.86 4.20 7.72
CA THR A 95 -6.90 5.48 7.01
C THR A 95 -5.58 5.69 6.31
N THR A 96 -5.59 5.72 4.98
CA THR A 96 -4.39 6.00 4.18
C THR A 96 -4.35 7.49 3.83
N TYR A 97 -3.17 8.06 3.97
CA TYR A 97 -2.85 9.43 3.59
C TYR A 97 -1.78 9.41 2.51
N TYR A 98 -1.85 10.37 1.59
CA TYR A 98 -0.78 10.69 0.65
C TYR A 98 -0.46 12.18 0.78
N CYS A 99 0.81 12.52 1.04
CA CYS A 99 1.21 13.91 1.33
C CYS A 99 0.36 14.54 2.46
N GLY A 100 0.04 13.77 3.51
CA GLY A 100 -0.82 14.23 4.62
C GLY A 100 -2.31 14.37 4.28
N ASN A 101 -2.72 14.20 3.02
CA ASN A 101 -4.13 14.25 2.62
C ASN A 101 -4.73 12.85 2.70
N LYS A 102 -5.89 12.71 3.34
CA LYS A 102 -6.62 11.43 3.40
C LYS A 102 -7.04 11.01 1.98
N VAL A 103 -6.62 9.83 1.54
CA VAL A 103 -6.92 9.27 0.22
C VAL A 103 -7.78 7.99 0.28
N LEU A 104 -7.75 7.27 1.39
CA LEU A 104 -8.58 6.08 1.59
C LEU A 104 -9.00 5.99 3.05
N GLU A 105 -10.25 5.61 3.27
CA GLU A 105 -10.79 5.25 4.57
C GLU A 105 -11.45 3.88 4.42
N TYR A 106 -10.93 2.91 5.16
CA TYR A 106 -11.37 1.53 5.18
C TYR A 106 -11.88 1.21 6.58
N GLU A 107 -13.07 0.64 6.69
CA GLU A 107 -13.74 0.43 7.97
C GLU A 107 -13.33 -0.87 8.68
N GLY A 108 -12.61 -1.77 8.01
CA GLY A 108 -12.34 -3.12 8.53
C GLY A 108 -13.50 -4.09 8.28
N TYR A 109 -13.32 -5.33 8.72
CA TYR A 109 -14.39 -6.32 8.75
C TYR A 109 -15.26 -6.14 10.00
N THR A 110 -16.57 -6.13 9.79
CA THR A 110 -17.53 -6.32 10.85
C THR A 110 -17.64 -7.80 11.21
N LYS A 111 -18.21 -8.10 12.38
CA LYS A 111 -18.47 -9.50 12.77
C LYS A 111 -19.27 -10.28 11.72
N ASP A 112 -20.26 -9.64 11.10
CA ASP A 112 -21.08 -10.25 10.04
C ASP A 112 -20.26 -10.54 8.76
N ASP A 113 -19.29 -9.68 8.43
CA ASP A 113 -18.39 -9.92 7.30
C ASP A 113 -17.53 -11.17 7.52
N VAL A 114 -17.00 -11.34 8.74
CA VAL A 114 -16.22 -12.51 9.13
C VAL A 114 -17.08 -13.78 9.07
N GLU A 115 -18.28 -13.73 9.64
CA GLU A 115 -19.22 -14.86 9.64
C GLU A 115 -19.63 -15.28 8.22
N LYS A 116 -19.79 -14.30 7.31
CA LYS A 116 -20.12 -14.54 5.90
C LYS A 116 -18.91 -14.80 5.01
N ARG A 117 -17.70 -14.76 5.56
CA ARG A 117 -16.43 -14.81 4.80
C ARG A 117 -16.41 -13.79 3.64
N ALA A 118 -16.96 -12.61 3.89
CA ALA A 118 -17.02 -11.54 2.92
C ALA A 118 -15.60 -11.06 2.58
N LYS A 119 -15.38 -10.72 1.30
CA LYS A 119 -14.13 -10.10 0.84
C LYS A 119 -14.37 -8.60 0.68
N LYS A 120 -14.09 -7.81 1.72
CA LYS A 120 -14.01 -6.34 1.59
C LYS A 120 -12.57 -5.92 1.35
N VAL A 121 -12.37 -5.10 0.33
CA VAL A 121 -11.10 -4.45 0.02
C VAL A 121 -11.40 -2.99 -0.25
N GLY A 122 -10.76 -2.09 0.50
CA GLY A 122 -10.74 -0.67 0.18
C GLY A 122 -9.62 -0.41 -0.84
N VAL A 123 -9.90 0.28 -1.94
CA VAL A 123 -8.91 0.57 -2.98
C VAL A 123 -8.96 2.04 -3.36
N VAL A 124 -7.78 2.67 -3.43
CA VAL A 124 -7.62 3.98 -4.05
C VAL A 124 -6.56 3.93 -5.15
N ILE A 125 -6.82 4.61 -6.26
CA ILE A 125 -5.88 4.74 -7.38
C ILE A 125 -5.64 6.23 -7.63
N PHE A 126 -4.38 6.64 -7.69
CA PHE A 126 -3.98 8.02 -7.97
C PHE A 126 -2.64 8.07 -8.71
N TYR A 127 -2.29 9.23 -9.26
CA TYR A 127 -0.96 9.48 -9.81
C TYR A 127 -0.10 10.18 -8.78
N ALA A 128 1.12 9.69 -8.56
CA ALA A 128 2.08 10.33 -7.68
C ALA A 128 2.47 11.70 -8.25
N GLY A 129 2.56 12.69 -7.36
CA GLY A 129 2.86 14.07 -7.70
C GLY A 129 3.67 14.78 -6.61
N GLY A 130 3.99 16.05 -6.85
CA GLY A 130 4.54 16.92 -5.80
C GLY A 130 3.48 17.14 -4.71
N CYS A 131 3.89 17.07 -3.45
CA CYS A 131 3.05 17.52 -2.33
C CYS A 131 2.97 19.05 -2.41
N GLN A 132 1.75 19.60 -2.45
CA GLN A 132 1.52 21.05 -2.39
C GLN A 132 1.35 21.51 -0.95
#